data_AF-A0A3N5DP47-F1
#
_entry.id   AF-A0A3N5DP47-F1
#
_cell.length_a   1.000
_cell.length_b   1.000
_cell.length_c   1.000
_cell.angle_alpha   90.00
_cell.angle_beta   90.00
_cell.angle_gamma   90.00
#
_symmetry.space_group_name_H-M   'P 1'
#
loop_
_entity.id
_entity.type
_entity.pdbx_description
1 polymer ?
#
loop_
_entity_poly.entity_id
_entity_poly.type
_entity_poly.pdbx_seq_one_letter_code
_entity_poly.pdbx_strand_id
1 'polypeptide(L)'
;MSYKLNKLLSRIFFKLILLCLALTFINMISFKSMKFMAVIQPVFIALAVIWVSVPLAISAAILYPRACKHFKMKSWRLVVEIRRYYNLTPINRFILYVGSLALMFSFLSQFLFGGNSLFLTGFSFLVMSTSFAIDIYNRSIYIFKKIWSGLLGKTIVALLAALSFVITNYLARRWIYITTDLDPKFFSEFTNIVSIFFTPLSYLILVSLFSLVIVIPEFIGITLMSLLSPIKDNFLRNKFKRLANLSVRMRTGKRIEKLTSSELVLLNSRVLFFRVFSSPIFVCLIFYTFSWASSITGSFWYTTARLGLVNYYYHAEGTSPISKMRYYSYDGEKISTAIFNGSRWEFFTFNNK
;
A
#
# COMPACT_ATOMS: atom_id res chain seq x y z
N MET A 1 -12.91 -36.25 34.80
CA MET A 1 -12.22 -36.05 36.10
C MET A 1 -12.31 -34.60 36.60
N SER A 2 -11.95 -33.60 35.78
CA SER A 2 -11.93 -32.17 36.16
C SER A 2 -13.29 -31.58 36.64
N TYR A 3 -14.42 -31.95 36.03
CA TYR A 3 -15.75 -31.44 36.44
C TYR A 3 -16.19 -31.90 37.85
N LYS A 4 -15.96 -33.18 38.20
CA LYS A 4 -16.30 -33.71 39.53
C LYS A 4 -15.45 -33.06 40.62
N LEU A 5 -14.15 -32.85 40.34
CA LEU A 5 -13.23 -32.17 41.25
C LEU A 5 -13.61 -30.69 41.45
N ASN A 6 -13.95 -29.97 40.37
CA ASN A 6 -14.39 -28.57 40.44
C ASN A 6 -15.68 -28.42 41.27
N LYS A 7 -16.65 -29.34 41.08
CA LYS A 7 -17.91 -29.35 41.84
C LYS A 7 -17.68 -29.62 43.33
N LEU A 8 -16.73 -30.49 43.67
CA LEU A 8 -16.36 -30.80 45.05
C LEU A 8 -15.65 -29.61 45.72
N LEU A 9 -14.62 -29.05 45.07
CA LEU A 9 -13.88 -27.88 45.57
C LEU A 9 -14.79 -26.66 45.74
N SER A 10 -15.63 -26.35 44.74
CA SER A 10 -16.60 -25.25 44.83
C SER A 10 -17.54 -25.40 46.03
N ARG A 11 -17.98 -26.62 46.35
CA ARG A 11 -18.84 -26.85 47.53
C ARG A 11 -18.10 -26.64 48.84
N ILE A 12 -16.83 -27.05 48.92
CA ILE A 12 -16.00 -26.88 50.11
C ILE A 12 -15.73 -25.38 50.34
N PHE A 13 -15.28 -24.66 49.31
CA PHE A 13 -15.04 -23.22 49.42
C PHE A 13 -16.30 -22.43 49.72
N PHE A 14 -17.44 -22.76 49.11
CA PHE A 14 -18.71 -22.10 49.42
C PHE A 14 -19.13 -22.31 50.88
N LYS A 15 -18.98 -23.53 51.42
CA LYS A 15 -19.25 -23.80 52.84
C LYS A 15 -18.33 -23.01 53.78
N LEU A 16 -17.06 -22.88 53.43
CA LEU A 16 -16.08 -22.09 54.20
C LEU A 16 -16.40 -20.59 54.16
N ILE A 17 -16.80 -20.06 53.00
CA ILE A 17 -17.27 -18.67 52.85
C ILE A 17 -18.50 -18.42 53.74
N LEU A 18 -19.45 -19.36 53.74
CA LEU A 18 -20.68 -19.27 54.54
C LEU A 18 -20.38 -19.35 56.05
N LEU A 19 -19.40 -20.17 56.44
CA LEU A 19 -18.89 -20.23 57.81
C LEU A 19 -18.21 -18.91 58.22
N CYS A 20 -17.39 -18.31 57.34
CA CYS A 20 -16.80 -17.00 57.59
C CYS A 20 -17.88 -15.91 57.76
N LEU A 21 -18.93 -15.92 56.94
CA LEU A 21 -20.07 -15.00 57.07
C LEU A 21 -20.80 -15.18 58.41
N ALA A 22 -21.08 -16.43 58.81
CA ALA A 22 -21.69 -16.73 60.09
C ALA A 22 -20.81 -16.26 61.27
N LEU A 23 -19.50 -16.48 61.21
CA LEU A 23 -18.56 -16.02 62.23
C LEU A 23 -18.46 -14.49 62.30
N THR A 24 -18.49 -13.79 61.16
CA THR A 24 -18.55 -12.31 61.15
C THR A 24 -19.84 -11.79 61.79
N PHE A 25 -20.98 -12.44 61.50
CA PHE A 25 -22.28 -12.05 62.04
C PHE A 25 -22.36 -12.28 63.56
N ILE A 26 -21.89 -13.45 64.04
CA ILE A 26 -21.80 -13.75 65.46
C ILE A 26 -20.87 -12.76 66.18
N ASN A 27 -19.73 -12.42 65.59
CA ASN A 27 -18.83 -11.42 66.18
C ASN A 27 -19.46 -10.03 66.23
N MET A 28 -20.22 -9.61 65.21
CA MET A 28 -20.91 -8.31 65.22
C MET A 28 -22.00 -8.22 66.31
N ILE A 29 -22.70 -9.33 66.60
CA ILE A 29 -23.78 -9.37 67.60
C ILE A 29 -23.22 -9.53 69.02
N SER A 30 -22.30 -10.48 69.23
CA SER A 30 -21.91 -10.93 70.57
C SER A 30 -20.65 -10.23 71.11
N PHE A 31 -19.57 -10.15 70.34
CA PHE A 31 -18.24 -9.83 70.88
C PHE A 31 -17.70 -8.46 70.44
N LYS A 32 -18.16 -7.94 69.30
CA LYS A 32 -17.77 -6.65 68.70
C LYS A 32 -16.25 -6.42 68.61
N SER A 33 -15.48 -7.50 68.42
CA SER A 33 -14.01 -7.44 68.43
C SER A 33 -13.44 -6.98 67.09
N MET A 34 -12.71 -5.85 67.09
CA MET A 34 -12.01 -5.35 65.90
C MET A 34 -10.84 -6.25 65.46
N LYS A 35 -10.11 -6.84 66.41
CA LYS A 35 -8.99 -7.75 66.11
C LYS A 35 -9.46 -9.01 65.37
N PHE A 36 -10.64 -9.51 65.72
CA PHE A 36 -11.25 -10.67 65.05
C PHE A 36 -11.68 -10.33 63.60
N MET A 37 -12.27 -9.16 63.38
CA MET A 37 -12.62 -8.68 62.04
C MET A 37 -11.40 -8.50 61.14
N ALA A 38 -10.30 -7.96 61.69
CA ALA A 38 -9.04 -7.77 60.97
C ALA A 38 -8.41 -9.08 60.47
N VAL A 39 -8.69 -10.21 61.14
CA VAL A 39 -8.19 -11.54 60.75
C VAL A 39 -9.15 -12.24 59.78
N ILE A 40 -10.46 -12.15 59.99
CA ILE A 40 -11.44 -12.90 59.17
C ILE A 40 -11.72 -12.24 57.82
N GLN A 41 -11.69 -10.91 57.73
CA GLN A 41 -11.91 -10.22 56.46
C GLN A 41 -10.92 -10.62 55.35
N PRO A 42 -9.59 -10.68 55.57
CA PRO A 42 -8.66 -11.15 54.54
C PRO A 42 -8.84 -12.65 54.22
N VAL A 43 -9.21 -13.49 55.20
CA VAL A 43 -9.52 -14.92 54.96
C VAL A 43 -10.76 -15.08 54.08
N PHE A 44 -11.82 -14.31 54.33
CA PHE A 44 -13.02 -14.29 53.51
C PHE A 44 -12.71 -13.86 52.06
N ILE A 45 -11.94 -12.79 51.90
CA ILE A 45 -11.53 -12.29 50.58
C ILE A 45 -10.69 -13.35 49.85
N ALA A 46 -9.72 -13.97 50.52
CA ALA A 46 -8.88 -15.01 49.93
C ALA A 46 -9.73 -16.22 49.47
N LEU A 47 -10.68 -16.68 50.30
CA LEU A 47 -11.59 -17.77 49.95
C LEU A 47 -12.48 -17.41 48.75
N ALA A 48 -13.01 -16.20 48.69
CA ALA A 48 -13.82 -15.72 47.57
C ALA A 48 -13.00 -15.66 46.26
N VAL A 49 -11.76 -15.14 46.33
CA VAL A 49 -10.85 -15.09 45.18
C VAL A 49 -10.50 -16.49 44.69
N ILE A 50 -10.20 -17.43 45.60
CA ILE A 50 -9.90 -18.82 45.23
C ILE A 50 -11.14 -19.49 44.62
N TRP A 51 -12.32 -19.27 45.19
CA TRP A 51 -13.58 -19.83 44.71
C TRP A 51 -13.93 -19.40 43.28
N VAL A 52 -13.62 -18.16 42.91
CA VAL A 52 -13.83 -17.64 41.54
C VAL A 52 -12.70 -18.02 40.59
N SER A 53 -11.44 -17.94 41.04
CA SER A 53 -10.27 -18.16 40.18
C SER A 53 -10.07 -19.62 39.78
N VAL A 54 -10.37 -20.59 40.64
CA VAL A 54 -10.18 -22.02 40.33
C VAL A 54 -11.06 -22.49 39.16
N PRO A 55 -12.39 -22.25 39.12
CA PRO A 55 -13.23 -22.56 37.97
C PRO A 55 -12.79 -21.83 36.69
N LEU A 56 -12.35 -20.57 36.80
CA LEU A 56 -11.85 -19.79 35.66
C LEU A 56 -10.55 -20.39 35.10
N ALA A 57 -9.61 -20.77 35.95
CA ALA A 57 -8.34 -21.39 35.55
C ALA A 57 -8.57 -22.76 34.89
N ILE A 58 -9.47 -23.58 35.43
CA ILE A 58 -9.87 -24.86 34.83
C ILE A 58 -10.51 -24.63 33.45
N SER A 59 -11.42 -23.65 33.35
CA SER A 59 -12.08 -23.32 32.08
C SER A 59 -11.08 -22.83 31.04
N ALA A 60 -10.14 -21.97 31.43
CA ALA A 60 -9.06 -21.50 30.59
C ALA A 60 -8.17 -22.67 30.10
N ALA A 61 -7.79 -23.59 31.00
CA ALA A 61 -6.99 -24.77 30.65
C ALA A 61 -7.70 -25.69 29.64
N ILE A 62 -9.03 -25.85 29.75
CA ILE A 62 -9.83 -26.66 28.82
C ILE A 62 -10.00 -25.94 27.47
N LEU A 63 -10.19 -24.61 27.47
CA LEU A 63 -10.39 -23.81 26.27
C LEU A 63 -9.09 -23.54 25.50
N TYR A 64 -7.96 -23.47 26.20
CA TYR A 64 -6.64 -23.20 25.64
C TYR A 64 -6.29 -24.06 24.41
N PRO A 65 -6.37 -25.41 24.44
CA PRO A 65 -6.04 -26.23 23.28
C PRO A 65 -6.98 -25.97 22.09
N ARG A 66 -8.26 -25.64 22.32
CA ARG A 66 -9.21 -25.29 21.26
C ARG A 66 -8.89 -23.92 20.65
N ALA A 67 -8.60 -22.93 21.49
CA ALA A 67 -8.18 -21.60 21.06
C ALA A 67 -6.87 -21.66 20.27
N CYS A 68 -5.86 -22.39 20.77
CA CYS A 68 -4.61 -22.62 20.05
C CYS A 68 -4.82 -23.32 18.71
N LYS A 69 -5.70 -24.34 18.64
CA LYS A 69 -6.02 -25.02 17.37
C LYS A 69 -6.67 -24.06 16.38
N HIS A 70 -7.62 -23.24 16.82
CA HIS A 70 -8.28 -22.24 15.98
C HIS A 70 -7.30 -21.17 15.49
N PHE A 71 -6.48 -20.63 16.40
CA PHE A 71 -5.44 -19.65 16.06
C PHE A 71 -4.42 -20.22 15.08
N LYS A 72 -3.97 -21.46 15.29
CA LYS A 72 -3.06 -22.16 14.38
C LYS A 72 -3.67 -22.35 12.99
N MET A 73 -4.95 -22.77 12.91
CA MET A 73 -5.64 -22.91 11.62
C MET A 73 -5.80 -21.56 10.91
N LYS A 74 -6.25 -20.52 11.61
CA LYS A 74 -6.44 -19.17 11.02
C LYS A 74 -5.11 -18.57 10.56
N SER A 75 -4.06 -18.70 11.37
CA SER A 75 -2.71 -18.28 11.01
C SER A 75 -2.17 -19.06 9.82
N TRP A 76 -2.41 -20.37 9.75
CA TRP A 76 -1.98 -21.17 8.60
C TRP A 76 -2.74 -20.82 7.32
N ARG A 77 -4.03 -20.53 7.41
CA ARG A 77 -4.81 -20.01 6.26
C ARG A 77 -4.24 -18.68 5.77
N LEU A 78 -3.93 -17.75 6.69
CA LEU A 78 -3.26 -16.49 6.33
C LEU A 78 -1.92 -16.75 5.63
N VAL A 79 -1.09 -17.67 6.14
CA VAL A 79 0.17 -18.05 5.48
C VAL A 79 -0.05 -18.61 4.08
N VAL A 80 -1.09 -19.43 3.87
CA VAL A 80 -1.44 -19.97 2.54
C VAL A 80 -1.92 -18.88 1.60
N GLU A 81 -2.74 -17.94 2.08
CA GLU A 81 -3.21 -16.81 1.29
C GLU A 81 -2.06 -15.87 0.91
N ILE A 82 -1.18 -15.55 1.85
CA ILE A 82 0.05 -14.77 1.62
C ILE A 82 0.92 -15.50 0.59
N ARG A 83 1.12 -16.81 0.71
CA ARG A 83 1.91 -17.57 -0.28
C ARG A 83 1.32 -17.50 -1.68
N ARG A 84 0.01 -17.68 -1.83
CA ARG A 84 -0.67 -17.58 -3.12
C ARG A 84 -0.53 -16.19 -3.71
N TYR A 85 -0.66 -15.17 -2.87
CA TYR A 85 -0.47 -13.76 -3.27
C TYR A 85 0.95 -13.47 -3.77
N TYR A 86 1.98 -13.99 -3.11
CA TYR A 86 3.39 -13.73 -3.46
C TYR A 86 3.99 -14.71 -4.48
N ASN A 87 3.21 -15.66 -5.01
CA ASN A 87 3.74 -16.68 -5.91
C ASN A 87 4.04 -16.11 -7.30
N LEU A 88 5.31 -16.14 -7.70
CA LEU A 88 5.72 -15.75 -9.05
C LEU A 88 5.36 -16.82 -10.08
N THR A 89 4.83 -16.39 -11.22
CA THR A 89 4.65 -17.26 -12.39
C THR A 89 6.01 -17.68 -12.98
N PRO A 90 6.09 -18.81 -13.72
CA PRO A 90 7.33 -19.25 -14.35
C PRO A 90 7.95 -18.20 -15.28
N ILE A 91 7.11 -17.53 -16.07
CA ILE A 91 7.51 -16.44 -16.98
C ILE A 91 8.13 -15.29 -16.19
N ASN A 92 7.47 -14.88 -15.10
CA ASN A 92 7.97 -13.79 -14.28
C ASN A 92 9.33 -14.12 -13.65
N ARG A 93 9.50 -15.35 -13.18
CA ARG A 93 10.81 -15.85 -12.67
C ARG A 93 11.88 -15.78 -13.75
N PHE A 94 11.60 -16.29 -14.94
CA PHE A 94 12.55 -16.28 -16.05
C PHE A 94 13.02 -14.87 -16.39
N ILE A 95 12.09 -13.93 -16.56
CA ILE A 95 12.39 -12.53 -16.87
C ILE A 95 13.25 -11.91 -15.75
N LEU A 96 12.91 -12.17 -14.48
CA LEU A 96 13.70 -11.66 -13.35
C LEU A 96 15.12 -12.24 -13.33
N TYR A 97 15.29 -13.53 -13.64
CA TYR A 97 16.62 -14.15 -13.76
C TYR A 97 17.45 -13.48 -14.86
N VAL A 98 16.88 -13.33 -16.05
CA VAL A 98 17.57 -12.69 -17.20
C VAL A 98 17.98 -11.26 -16.86
N GLY A 99 17.07 -10.47 -16.27
CA GLY A 99 17.37 -9.09 -15.85
C GLY A 99 18.46 -9.03 -14.77
N SER A 100 18.38 -9.91 -13.76
CA SER A 100 19.38 -9.97 -12.69
C SER A 100 20.76 -10.41 -13.16
N LEU A 101 20.83 -11.35 -14.11
CA LEU A 101 22.07 -11.80 -14.73
C LEU A 101 22.69 -10.69 -15.58
N ALA A 102 21.90 -9.99 -16.38
CA ALA A 102 22.37 -8.85 -17.16
C ALA A 102 22.92 -7.75 -16.26
N LEU A 103 22.26 -7.46 -15.14
CA LEU A 103 22.73 -6.47 -14.16
C LEU A 103 24.05 -6.89 -13.51
N MET A 104 24.20 -8.16 -13.13
CA MET A 104 25.44 -8.68 -12.56
C MET A 104 26.58 -8.71 -13.56
N PHE A 105 26.31 -9.08 -14.82
CA PHE A 105 27.30 -9.02 -15.88
C PHE A 105 27.75 -7.57 -16.16
N SER A 106 26.81 -6.62 -16.12
CA SER A 106 27.12 -5.19 -16.25
C SER A 106 28.02 -4.67 -15.14
N PHE A 107 27.77 -5.08 -13.89
CA PHE A 107 28.65 -4.70 -12.77
C PHE A 107 30.04 -5.32 -12.92
N LEU A 108 30.10 -6.58 -13.31
CA LEU A 108 31.37 -7.27 -13.54
C LEU A 108 32.17 -6.62 -14.67
N SER A 109 31.53 -6.26 -15.78
CA SER A 109 32.19 -5.61 -16.90
C SER A 109 32.70 -4.22 -16.54
N GLN A 110 31.94 -3.45 -15.75
CA GLN A 110 32.36 -2.14 -15.27
C GLN A 110 33.55 -2.25 -14.32
N PHE A 111 33.56 -3.26 -13.45
CA PHE A 111 34.66 -3.51 -12.51
C PHE A 111 35.93 -3.99 -13.22
N LEU A 112 35.82 -4.91 -14.19
CA LEU A 112 36.97 -5.52 -14.85
C LEU A 112 37.57 -4.66 -15.97
N PHE A 113 36.73 -3.94 -16.72
CA PHE A 113 37.15 -3.25 -17.94
C PHE A 113 37.02 -1.73 -17.85
N GLY A 114 36.54 -1.19 -16.71
CA GLY A 114 36.32 0.25 -16.52
C GLY A 114 35.27 0.87 -17.45
N GLY A 115 34.61 0.07 -18.30
CA GLY A 115 33.65 0.53 -19.29
C GLY A 115 32.26 0.73 -18.68
N ASN A 116 31.68 1.92 -18.89
CA ASN A 116 30.27 2.18 -18.61
C ASN A 116 29.39 1.50 -19.67
N SER A 117 28.94 0.28 -19.41
CA SER A 117 28.00 -0.42 -20.30
C SER A 117 26.56 0.06 -20.09
N LEU A 118 26.28 1.33 -20.46
CA LEU A 118 24.96 1.97 -20.34
C LEU A 118 23.84 1.18 -21.03
N PHE A 119 24.13 0.50 -22.13
CA PHE A 119 23.17 -0.37 -22.82
C PHE A 119 22.77 -1.59 -21.98
N LEU A 120 23.73 -2.22 -21.30
CA LEU A 120 23.48 -3.43 -20.54
C LEU A 120 22.75 -3.13 -19.21
N THR A 121 23.13 -2.03 -18.55
CA THR A 121 22.39 -1.53 -17.37
C THR A 121 20.96 -1.14 -17.74
N GLY A 122 20.77 -0.39 -18.83
CA GLY A 122 19.46 0.00 -19.34
C GLY A 122 18.58 -1.22 -19.69
N PHE A 123 19.14 -2.20 -20.40
CA PHE A 123 18.45 -3.46 -20.68
C PHE A 123 18.04 -4.19 -19.39
N SER A 124 18.94 -4.30 -18.41
CA SER A 124 18.65 -4.96 -17.15
C SER A 124 17.51 -4.29 -16.38
N PHE A 125 17.48 -2.96 -16.34
CA PHE A 125 16.43 -2.18 -15.67
C PHE A 125 15.08 -2.35 -16.36
N LEU A 126 15.06 -2.34 -17.69
CA LEU A 126 13.85 -2.55 -18.48
C LEU A 126 13.29 -3.95 -18.23
N VAL A 127 14.12 -5.00 -18.35
CA VAL A 127 13.71 -6.39 -18.14
C VAL A 127 13.23 -6.64 -16.71
N MET A 128 13.94 -6.14 -15.70
CA MET A 128 13.51 -6.23 -14.29
C MET A 128 12.19 -5.50 -14.04
N SER A 129 11.99 -4.36 -14.69
CA SER A 129 10.75 -3.60 -14.64
C SER A 129 9.58 -4.31 -15.31
N THR A 130 9.81 -4.99 -16.44
CA THR A 130 8.80 -5.84 -17.10
C THR A 130 8.39 -7.00 -16.20
N SER A 131 9.35 -7.66 -15.55
CA SER A 131 9.07 -8.70 -14.56
C SER A 131 8.19 -8.17 -13.42
N PHE A 132 8.53 -6.99 -12.88
CA PHE A 132 7.74 -6.38 -11.82
C PHE A 132 6.34 -5.96 -12.27
N ALA A 133 6.19 -5.42 -13.49
CA ALA A 133 4.89 -5.10 -14.06
C ALA A 133 3.99 -6.34 -14.19
N ILE A 134 4.55 -7.47 -14.64
CA ILE A 134 3.83 -8.76 -14.70
C ILE A 134 3.50 -9.26 -13.27
N ASP A 135 4.38 -9.06 -12.29
CA ASP A 135 4.13 -9.41 -10.89
C ASP A 135 2.94 -8.61 -10.32
N ILE A 136 2.99 -7.28 -10.48
CA ILE A 136 1.90 -6.39 -10.08
C ILE A 136 0.62 -6.78 -10.80
N TYR A 137 0.63 -6.97 -12.12
CA TYR A 137 -0.58 -7.30 -12.87
C TYR A 137 -1.27 -8.55 -12.32
N ASN A 138 -0.52 -9.63 -12.07
CA ASN A 138 -1.07 -10.87 -11.53
C ASN A 138 -1.62 -10.71 -10.11
N ARG A 139 -0.91 -9.95 -9.26
CA ARG A 139 -1.32 -9.65 -7.88
C ARG A 139 -2.53 -8.73 -7.83
N SER A 140 -2.54 -7.72 -8.69
CA SER A 140 -3.64 -6.80 -8.91
C SER A 140 -4.88 -7.56 -9.33
N ILE A 141 -4.80 -8.52 -10.27
CA ILE A 141 -5.95 -9.37 -10.61
C ILE A 141 -6.46 -10.14 -9.39
N TYR A 142 -5.57 -10.69 -8.56
CA TYR A 142 -5.95 -11.42 -7.36
C TYR A 142 -6.60 -10.50 -6.31
N ILE A 143 -6.03 -9.32 -6.08
CA ILE A 143 -6.56 -8.28 -5.19
C ILE A 143 -7.89 -7.77 -5.72
N PHE A 144 -7.97 -7.40 -6.99
CA PHE A 144 -9.19 -6.96 -7.65
C PHE A 144 -10.26 -8.05 -7.54
N LYS A 145 -9.98 -9.32 -7.85
CA LYS A 145 -10.99 -10.38 -7.62
C LYS A 145 -11.50 -10.47 -6.18
N LYS A 146 -10.67 -10.13 -5.17
CA LYS A 146 -11.01 -10.26 -3.74
C LYS A 146 -11.58 -8.98 -3.11
N ILE A 147 -11.20 -7.81 -3.60
CA ILE A 147 -11.58 -6.47 -3.10
C ILE A 147 -12.66 -5.83 -3.98
N TRP A 148 -12.64 -6.08 -5.30
CA TRP A 148 -13.60 -5.53 -6.28
C TRP A 148 -14.99 -6.15 -6.19
N SER A 149 -15.12 -7.33 -5.58
CA SER A 149 -16.41 -7.91 -5.21
C SER A 149 -17.06 -7.18 -4.02
N GLY A 150 -16.32 -6.31 -3.33
CA GLY A 150 -16.79 -5.55 -2.17
C GLY A 150 -17.11 -4.09 -2.49
N LEU A 151 -18.03 -3.51 -1.73
CA LEU A 151 -18.45 -2.10 -1.83
C LEU A 151 -17.26 -1.12 -1.76
N LEU A 152 -16.28 -1.42 -0.91
CA LEU A 152 -15.07 -0.60 -0.68
C LEU A 152 -14.18 -0.43 -1.92
N GLY A 153 -14.07 -1.44 -2.79
CA GLY A 153 -13.26 -1.31 -4.00
C GLY A 153 -13.87 -0.31 -4.99
N LYS A 154 -15.19 -0.36 -5.14
CA LYS A 154 -15.94 0.53 -6.04
C LYS A 154 -15.89 1.98 -5.56
N THR A 155 -16.02 2.21 -4.26
CA THR A 155 -15.98 3.57 -3.69
C THR A 155 -14.59 4.20 -3.86
N ILE A 156 -13.50 3.46 -3.66
CA ILE A 156 -12.13 3.98 -3.85
C ILE A 156 -11.89 4.40 -5.31
N VAL A 157 -12.37 3.63 -6.28
CA VAL A 157 -12.21 3.95 -7.71
C VAL A 157 -13.01 5.19 -8.09
N ALA A 158 -14.25 5.29 -7.62
CA ALA A 158 -15.09 6.46 -7.84
C ALA A 158 -14.46 7.72 -7.22
N LEU A 159 -13.90 7.61 -6.01
CA LEU A 159 -13.17 8.69 -5.34
C LEU A 159 -11.92 9.10 -6.12
N LEU A 160 -11.15 8.15 -6.64
CA LEU A 160 -9.96 8.42 -7.48
C LEU A 160 -10.34 9.16 -8.76
N ALA A 161 -11.41 8.73 -9.43
CA ALA A 161 -11.91 9.37 -10.63
C ALA A 161 -12.40 10.81 -10.32
N ALA A 162 -13.19 10.98 -9.26
CA ALA A 162 -13.66 12.29 -8.84
C ALA A 162 -12.49 13.23 -8.47
N LEU A 163 -11.51 12.74 -7.71
CA LEU A 163 -10.33 13.51 -7.32
C LEU A 163 -9.47 13.89 -8.54
N SER A 164 -9.33 13.01 -9.52
CA SER A 164 -8.63 13.31 -10.78
C SER A 164 -9.32 14.42 -11.58
N PHE A 165 -10.65 14.43 -11.62
CA PHE A 165 -11.42 15.48 -12.28
C PHE A 165 -11.31 16.82 -11.52
N VAL A 166 -11.38 16.80 -10.19
CA VAL A 166 -11.24 18.01 -9.36
C VAL A 166 -9.85 18.64 -9.52
N ILE A 167 -8.79 17.83 -9.52
CA ILE A 167 -7.42 18.31 -9.71
C ILE A 167 -7.24 18.92 -11.10
N THR A 168 -7.70 18.24 -12.15
CA THR A 168 -7.57 18.75 -13.52
C THR A 168 -8.37 20.04 -13.74
N ASN A 169 -9.57 20.13 -13.17
CA ASN A 169 -10.39 21.35 -13.20
C ASN A 169 -9.72 22.52 -12.46
N TYR A 170 -9.18 22.25 -11.26
CA TYR A 170 -8.43 23.25 -10.51
C TYR A 170 -7.19 23.74 -11.29
N LEU A 171 -6.42 22.82 -11.87
CA LEU A 171 -5.25 23.15 -12.67
C LEU A 171 -5.60 23.93 -13.94
N ALA A 172 -6.68 23.56 -14.64
CA ALA A 172 -7.16 24.27 -15.81
C ALA A 172 -7.58 25.70 -15.48
N ARG A 173 -8.37 25.90 -14.41
CA ARG A 173 -8.77 27.23 -13.94
C ARG A 173 -7.57 28.08 -13.56
N ARG A 174 -6.62 27.51 -12.82
CA ARG A 174 -5.40 28.21 -12.41
C ARG A 174 -4.53 28.59 -13.60
N TRP A 175 -4.42 27.70 -14.60
CA TRP A 175 -3.70 27.98 -15.83
C TRP A 175 -4.35 29.15 -16.60
N ILE A 176 -5.67 29.14 -16.78
CA ILE A 176 -6.39 30.25 -17.44
C ILE A 176 -6.12 31.57 -16.73
N TYR A 177 -6.27 31.61 -15.40
CA TYR A 177 -6.00 32.80 -14.61
C TYR A 177 -4.57 33.31 -14.82
N ILE A 178 -3.55 32.46 -14.71
CA ILE A 178 -2.15 32.85 -14.91
C ILE A 178 -1.86 33.29 -16.35
N THR A 179 -2.56 32.73 -17.34
CA THR A 179 -2.32 33.05 -18.75
C THR A 179 -3.05 34.27 -19.25
N THR A 180 -4.21 34.61 -18.69
CA THR A 180 -5.10 35.66 -19.20
C THR A 180 -5.32 36.79 -18.21
N ASP A 181 -4.92 36.63 -16.95
CA ASP A 181 -5.23 37.52 -15.81
C ASP A 181 -6.74 37.79 -15.61
N LEU A 182 -7.60 36.94 -16.20
CA LEU A 182 -9.05 37.02 -16.10
C LEU A 182 -9.63 35.93 -15.21
N ASP A 183 -10.82 36.20 -14.67
CA ASP A 183 -11.55 35.22 -13.88
C ASP A 183 -11.90 33.99 -14.72
N PRO A 184 -11.53 32.76 -14.30
CA PRO A 184 -11.74 31.54 -15.08
C PRO A 184 -13.21 31.21 -15.37
N LYS A 185 -14.15 31.87 -14.67
CA LYS A 185 -15.60 31.71 -14.88
C LYS A 185 -16.02 32.08 -16.30
N PHE A 186 -15.33 33.05 -16.91
CA PHE A 186 -15.57 33.49 -18.29
C PHE A 186 -15.21 32.42 -19.33
N PHE A 187 -14.38 31.44 -18.97
CA PHE A 187 -13.87 30.41 -19.87
C PHE A 187 -14.32 28.99 -19.43
N SER A 188 -15.53 28.88 -18.88
CA SER A 188 -16.03 27.66 -18.26
C SER A 188 -16.07 26.45 -19.22
N GLU A 189 -16.44 26.63 -20.48
CA GLU A 189 -16.44 25.55 -21.48
C GLU A 189 -15.02 25.07 -21.79
N PHE A 190 -14.07 26.00 -21.95
CA PHE A 190 -12.66 25.65 -22.12
C PHE A 190 -12.12 24.85 -20.94
N THR A 191 -12.41 25.29 -19.71
CA THR A 191 -11.98 24.57 -18.50
C THR A 191 -12.51 23.14 -18.48
N ASN A 192 -13.76 22.92 -18.89
CA ASN A 192 -14.36 21.60 -18.92
C ASN A 192 -13.72 20.70 -19.99
N ILE A 193 -13.50 21.20 -21.20
CA ILE A 193 -12.86 20.45 -22.29
C ILE A 193 -11.45 20.02 -21.90
N VAL A 194 -10.64 20.96 -21.39
CA VAL A 194 -9.28 20.68 -20.92
C VAL A 194 -9.32 19.66 -19.77
N SER A 195 -10.23 19.83 -18.81
CA SER A 195 -10.37 18.90 -17.69
C SER A 195 -10.69 17.48 -18.15
N ILE A 196 -11.66 17.30 -19.04
CA ILE A 196 -12.05 15.98 -19.57
C ILE A 196 -10.87 15.31 -20.28
N PHE A 197 -10.12 16.08 -21.08
CA PHE A 197 -8.98 15.55 -21.83
C PHE A 197 -7.82 15.11 -20.93
N PHE A 198 -7.53 15.87 -19.86
CA PHE A 198 -6.44 15.56 -18.93
C PHE A 198 -6.85 14.66 -17.75
N THR A 199 -8.14 14.41 -17.53
CA THR A 199 -8.63 13.54 -16.44
C THR A 199 -8.05 12.13 -16.51
N PRO A 200 -8.02 11.43 -17.66
CA PRO A 200 -7.41 10.11 -17.76
C PRO A 200 -5.92 10.10 -17.37
N LEU A 201 -5.18 11.14 -17.75
CA LEU A 201 -3.77 11.30 -17.39
C LEU A 201 -3.61 11.52 -15.89
N SER A 202 -4.39 12.42 -15.29
CA SER A 202 -4.37 12.64 -13.84
C SER A 202 -4.79 11.38 -13.07
N TYR A 203 -5.74 10.62 -13.58
CA TYR A 203 -6.16 9.36 -13.00
C TYR A 203 -5.02 8.34 -13.00
N LEU A 204 -4.30 8.19 -14.11
CA LEU A 204 -3.12 7.32 -14.19
C LEU A 204 -2.02 7.72 -13.19
N ILE A 205 -1.74 9.03 -13.07
CA ILE A 205 -0.77 9.54 -12.10
C ILE A 205 -1.20 9.21 -10.67
N LEU A 206 -2.46 9.45 -10.31
CA LEU A 206 -2.97 9.14 -8.97
C LEU A 206 -2.94 7.64 -8.68
N VAL A 207 -3.35 6.80 -9.64
CA VAL A 207 -3.27 5.34 -9.51
C VAL A 207 -1.82 4.90 -9.34
N SER A 208 -0.87 5.50 -10.06
CA SER A 208 0.55 5.21 -9.90
C SER A 208 1.07 5.60 -8.52
N LEU A 209 0.68 6.76 -7.97
CA LEU A 209 1.02 7.19 -6.62
C LEU A 209 0.41 6.27 -5.56
N PHE A 210 -0.85 5.85 -5.72
CA PHE A 210 -1.49 4.90 -4.82
C PHE A 210 -0.83 3.51 -4.88
N SER A 211 -0.33 3.11 -6.06
CA SER A 211 0.45 1.87 -6.17
C SER A 211 1.73 1.92 -5.33
N LEU A 212 2.35 3.10 -5.15
CA LEU A 212 3.53 3.26 -4.28
C LEU A 212 3.24 2.92 -2.82
N VAL A 213 2.01 3.18 -2.34
CA VAL A 213 1.59 2.85 -0.97
C VAL A 213 1.61 1.33 -0.74
N ILE A 214 1.37 0.53 -1.78
CA ILE A 214 1.45 -0.93 -1.71
C ILE A 214 2.90 -1.39 -1.84
N VAL A 215 3.64 -0.73 -2.73
CA VAL A 215 4.99 -1.12 -3.13
C VAL A 215 6.05 -0.80 -2.05
N ILE A 216 5.93 0.33 -1.35
CA ILE A 216 6.91 0.75 -0.32
C ILE A 216 6.94 -0.20 0.89
N PRO A 217 5.81 -0.56 1.53
CA PRO A 217 5.82 -1.52 2.63
C PRO A 217 6.33 -2.91 2.21
N GLU A 218 6.02 -3.32 0.97
CA GLU A 218 6.52 -4.57 0.42
C GLU A 218 8.04 -4.55 0.23
N PHE A 219 8.58 -3.46 -0.31
CA PHE A 219 10.01 -3.22 -0.43
C PHE A 219 10.69 -3.32 0.95
N ILE A 220 10.17 -2.61 1.95
CA ILE A 220 10.71 -2.61 3.33
C ILE A 220 10.64 -4.02 3.92
N GLY A 221 9.50 -4.71 3.81
CA GLY A 221 9.31 -6.03 4.41
C GLY A 221 10.23 -7.11 3.82
N ILE A 222 10.46 -7.08 2.50
CA ILE A 222 11.28 -8.09 1.83
C ILE A 222 12.78 -7.74 1.92
N THR A 223 13.18 -6.45 1.90
CA THR A 223 14.57 -6.06 2.22
C THR A 223 14.96 -6.52 3.61
N LEU A 224 14.12 -6.27 4.63
CA LEU A 224 14.36 -6.71 6.00
C LEU A 224 14.52 -8.24 6.09
N MET A 225 13.63 -8.99 5.42
CA MET A 225 13.72 -10.46 5.34
C MET A 225 14.98 -10.95 4.62
N SER A 226 15.42 -10.26 3.57
CA SER A 226 16.60 -10.63 2.77
C SER A 226 17.90 -10.31 3.50
N LEU A 227 17.99 -9.14 4.16
CA LEU A 227 19.14 -8.72 4.98
C LEU A 227 19.34 -9.65 6.19
N LEU A 228 18.25 -10.14 6.77
CA LEU A 228 18.29 -11.10 7.87
C LEU A 228 18.54 -12.55 7.41
N SER A 229 18.40 -12.87 6.10
CA SER A 229 18.58 -14.23 5.56
C SER A 229 19.97 -14.84 5.83
N PRO A 230 21.12 -14.17 5.59
CA PRO A 230 22.43 -14.76 5.86
C PRO A 230 22.66 -15.08 7.34
N ILE A 231 22.12 -14.26 8.24
CA ILE A 231 22.16 -14.51 9.70
C ILE A 231 21.24 -15.70 10.04
N LYS A 232 20.09 -15.79 9.38
CA LYS A 232 19.08 -16.84 9.54
C LYS A 232 19.61 -18.22 9.11
N ASP A 233 20.28 -18.31 7.96
CA ASP A 233 20.66 -19.57 7.36
C ASP A 233 21.81 -20.26 8.11
N ASN A 234 22.76 -19.51 8.68
CA ASN A 234 23.83 -20.10 9.51
C ASN A 234 23.37 -20.38 10.96
N PHE A 235 22.57 -19.49 11.56
CA PHE A 235 22.20 -19.63 12.97
C PHE A 235 21.02 -20.60 13.21
N LEU A 236 19.97 -20.56 12.38
CA LEU A 236 18.79 -21.42 12.56
C LEU A 236 18.96 -22.83 11.98
N ARG A 237 19.78 -23.02 10.94
CA ARG A 237 19.99 -24.34 10.35
C ARG A 237 20.77 -25.26 11.27
N ASN A 238 21.73 -24.72 12.03
CA ASN A 238 22.53 -25.48 13.00
C ASN A 238 21.81 -25.67 14.34
N LYS A 239 21.05 -24.67 14.83
CA LYS A 239 20.44 -24.72 16.18
C LYS A 239 18.96 -25.13 16.18
N PHE A 240 18.22 -24.94 15.08
CA PHE A 240 16.76 -25.17 15.02
C PHE A 240 16.27 -25.76 13.69
N LYS A 241 16.63 -27.02 13.40
CA LYS A 241 16.16 -27.77 12.21
C LYS A 241 14.63 -27.74 12.01
N ARG A 242 13.84 -27.74 13.10
CA ARG A 242 12.36 -27.63 13.02
C ARG A 242 11.88 -26.30 12.46
N LEU A 243 12.55 -25.19 12.78
CA LEU A 243 12.22 -23.85 12.26
C LEU A 243 12.63 -23.70 10.80
N ALA A 244 13.74 -24.32 10.38
CA ALA A 244 14.15 -24.39 8.98
C ALA A 244 13.15 -25.19 8.12
N ASN A 245 12.69 -26.35 8.60
CA ASN A 245 11.64 -27.12 7.91
C ASN A 245 10.31 -26.34 7.84
N LEU A 246 9.97 -25.58 8.88
CA LEU A 246 8.80 -24.72 8.91
C LEU A 246 8.91 -23.58 7.89
N SER A 247 10.07 -22.93 7.78
CA SER A 247 10.29 -21.82 6.84
C SER A 247 10.19 -22.28 5.39
N VAL A 248 10.75 -23.45 5.04
CA VAL A 248 10.63 -24.04 3.70
C VAL A 248 9.17 -24.40 3.41
N ARG A 249 8.45 -24.97 4.38
CA ARG A 249 7.03 -25.30 4.23
C ARG A 249 6.14 -24.05 4.15
N MET A 250 6.52 -22.95 4.80
CA MET A 250 5.84 -21.66 4.66
C MET A 250 6.02 -21.07 3.26
N ARG A 251 7.22 -21.20 2.66
CA ARG A 251 7.53 -20.70 1.31
C ARG A 251 6.94 -21.57 0.18
N THR A 252 7.06 -22.89 0.28
CA THR A 252 6.72 -23.82 -0.82
C THR A 252 5.45 -24.63 -0.60
N GLY A 253 5.01 -24.76 0.65
CA GLY A 253 3.90 -25.65 1.04
C GLY A 253 4.26 -27.12 1.15
N LYS A 254 5.43 -27.52 0.65
CA LYS A 254 5.92 -28.90 0.65
C LYS A 254 6.95 -29.11 1.77
N ARG A 255 7.20 -30.38 2.11
CA ARG A 255 8.35 -30.77 2.93
C ARG A 255 9.60 -30.73 2.05
N ILE A 256 10.77 -30.49 2.65
CA ILE A 256 12.05 -30.38 1.95
C ILE A 256 12.31 -31.60 1.05
N GLU A 257 11.99 -32.79 1.55
CA GLU A 257 12.15 -34.09 0.88
C GLU A 257 11.28 -34.29 -0.38
N LYS A 258 10.25 -33.46 -0.58
CA LYS A 258 9.31 -33.56 -1.72
C LYS A 258 9.42 -32.38 -2.70
N LEU A 259 10.49 -31.60 -2.60
CA LEU A 259 10.74 -30.48 -3.52
C LEU A 259 11.28 -31.00 -4.85
N THR A 260 10.78 -30.45 -5.94
CA THR A 260 11.36 -30.67 -7.26
C THR A 260 12.69 -29.92 -7.41
N SER A 261 13.57 -30.36 -8.32
CA SER A 261 14.87 -29.72 -8.56
C SER A 261 14.74 -28.24 -8.90
N SER A 262 13.72 -27.86 -9.69
CA SER A 262 13.42 -26.47 -10.02
C SER A 262 13.00 -25.64 -8.79
N GLU A 263 12.15 -26.19 -7.91
CA GLU A 263 11.75 -25.54 -6.65
C GLU A 263 12.91 -25.36 -5.67
N LEU A 264 13.88 -26.28 -5.71
CA LEU A 264 15.07 -26.25 -4.87
C LEU A 264 16.08 -25.20 -5.37
N VAL A 265 16.29 -25.11 -6.68
CA VAL A 265 17.06 -24.02 -7.32
C VAL A 265 16.44 -22.66 -6.99
N LEU A 266 15.11 -22.54 -7.04
CA LEU A 266 14.40 -21.31 -6.70
C LEU A 266 14.60 -20.87 -5.24
N LEU A 267 14.63 -21.82 -4.30
CA LEU A 267 14.93 -21.55 -2.89
C LEU A 267 16.35 -21.01 -2.69
N ASN A 268 17.31 -21.46 -3.49
CA ASN A 268 18.73 -21.10 -3.39
C ASN A 268 19.12 -19.86 -4.22
N SER A 269 18.36 -19.55 -5.26
CA SER A 269 18.71 -18.59 -6.31
C SER A 269 18.94 -17.14 -5.89
N ARG A 270 18.68 -16.76 -4.63
CA ARG A 270 18.68 -15.37 -4.12
C ARG A 270 17.88 -14.36 -4.98
N VAL A 271 17.08 -14.84 -5.94
CA VAL A 271 16.23 -14.04 -6.85
C VAL A 271 15.24 -13.15 -6.11
N LEU A 272 14.85 -13.55 -4.90
CA LEU A 272 14.06 -12.71 -4.02
C LEU A 272 14.72 -11.35 -3.73
N PHE A 273 16.05 -11.27 -3.69
CA PHE A 273 16.79 -10.01 -3.55
C PHE A 273 16.55 -9.10 -4.75
N PHE A 274 16.71 -9.61 -5.98
CA PHE A 274 16.48 -8.80 -7.19
C PHE A 274 15.02 -8.41 -7.42
N ARG A 275 14.06 -9.23 -6.95
CA ARG A 275 12.63 -8.87 -6.92
C ARG A 275 12.37 -7.63 -6.06
N VAL A 276 13.20 -7.38 -5.05
CA VAL A 276 13.09 -6.19 -4.22
C VAL A 276 13.61 -4.96 -4.96
N PHE A 277 14.72 -5.09 -5.69
CA PHE A 277 15.27 -3.98 -6.48
C PHE A 277 14.44 -3.64 -7.72
N SER A 278 13.75 -4.62 -8.31
CA SER A 278 12.89 -4.37 -9.49
C SER A 278 11.76 -3.37 -9.18
N SER A 279 11.31 -3.32 -7.93
CA SER A 279 10.24 -2.44 -7.47
C SER A 279 10.65 -0.94 -7.52
N PRO A 280 11.70 -0.48 -6.81
CA PRO A 280 12.19 0.90 -6.94
C PRO A 280 12.63 1.25 -8.36
N ILE A 281 13.28 0.33 -9.06
CA ILE A 281 13.73 0.55 -10.45
C ILE A 281 12.53 0.87 -11.35
N PHE A 282 11.42 0.15 -11.19
CA PHE A 282 10.18 0.41 -11.91
C PHE A 282 9.59 1.79 -11.61
N VAL A 283 9.57 2.19 -10.33
CA VAL A 283 9.09 3.51 -9.91
C VAL A 283 9.96 4.63 -10.49
N CYS A 284 11.28 4.49 -10.40
CA CYS A 284 12.21 5.45 -10.98
C CYS A 284 12.03 5.55 -12.50
N LEU A 285 11.78 4.44 -13.20
CA LEU A 285 11.48 4.43 -14.63
C LEU A 285 10.16 5.14 -14.96
N ILE A 286 9.13 5.00 -14.14
CA ILE A 286 7.87 5.75 -14.30
C ILE A 286 8.13 7.26 -14.15
N PHE A 287 8.83 7.69 -13.11
CA PHE A 287 9.14 9.12 -12.93
C PHE A 287 10.04 9.67 -14.04
N TYR A 288 11.02 8.87 -14.48
CA TYR A 288 11.89 9.23 -15.59
C TYR A 288 11.11 9.40 -16.89
N THR A 289 10.24 8.44 -17.23
CA THR A 289 9.39 8.53 -18.43
C THR A 289 8.41 9.68 -18.35
N PHE A 290 7.84 9.97 -17.18
CA PHE A 290 6.96 11.12 -16.97
C PHE A 290 7.70 12.46 -17.14
N SER A 291 8.89 12.58 -16.55
CA SER A 291 9.76 13.76 -16.68
C SER A 291 10.17 13.98 -18.15
N TRP A 292 10.56 12.91 -18.84
CA TRP A 292 10.93 12.95 -20.25
C TRP A 292 9.74 13.28 -21.17
N ALA A 293 8.56 12.72 -20.90
CA ALA A 293 7.35 13.06 -21.64
C ALA A 293 6.97 14.54 -21.43
N SER A 294 7.09 15.04 -20.19
CA SER A 294 6.84 16.45 -19.86
C SER A 294 7.79 17.39 -20.58
N SER A 295 9.10 17.07 -20.65
CA SER A 295 10.09 17.92 -21.31
C SER A 295 9.91 17.98 -22.83
N ILE A 296 9.44 16.90 -23.46
CA ILE A 296 9.21 16.86 -24.92
C ILE A 296 7.87 17.49 -25.30
N THR A 297 6.81 17.22 -24.54
CA THR A 297 5.45 17.58 -24.96
C THR A 297 4.93 18.87 -24.31
N GLY A 298 5.59 19.36 -23.25
CA GLY A 298 5.11 20.53 -22.49
C GLY A 298 4.96 21.80 -23.33
N SER A 299 5.92 22.09 -24.21
CA SER A 299 5.86 23.26 -25.10
C SER A 299 4.76 23.14 -26.15
N PHE A 300 4.53 21.94 -26.69
CA PHE A 300 3.48 21.65 -27.66
C PHE A 300 2.08 21.80 -27.04
N TRP A 301 1.87 21.26 -25.84
CA TRP A 301 0.58 21.40 -25.15
C TRP A 301 0.30 22.85 -24.76
N TYR A 302 1.32 23.59 -24.33
CA TYR A 302 1.18 24.99 -23.97
C TYR A 302 0.79 25.88 -25.16
N THR A 303 1.45 25.68 -26.31
CA THR A 303 1.14 26.42 -27.54
C THR A 303 -0.23 26.05 -28.11
N THR A 304 -0.56 24.76 -28.12
CA THR A 304 -1.87 24.27 -28.59
C THR A 304 -3.01 24.76 -27.70
N ALA A 305 -2.84 24.73 -26.38
CA ALA A 305 -3.86 25.23 -25.45
C ALA A 305 -4.09 26.74 -25.60
N ARG A 306 -3.03 27.54 -25.76
CA ARG A 306 -3.15 28.98 -26.01
C ARG A 306 -3.85 29.26 -27.34
N LEU A 307 -3.52 28.52 -28.40
CA LEU A 307 -4.17 28.65 -29.70
C LEU A 307 -5.65 28.26 -29.64
N GLY A 308 -5.98 27.17 -28.93
CA GLY A 308 -7.37 26.76 -28.70
C GLY A 308 -8.19 27.82 -27.96
N LEU A 309 -7.62 28.43 -26.91
CA LEU A 309 -8.28 29.48 -26.14
C LEU A 309 -8.55 30.73 -26.98
N VAL A 310 -7.56 31.16 -27.79
CA VAL A 310 -7.69 32.30 -28.70
C VAL A 310 -8.68 32.03 -29.83
N ASN A 311 -8.71 30.83 -30.40
CA ASN A 311 -9.66 30.48 -31.46
C ASN A 311 -11.10 30.38 -30.98
N TYR A 312 -11.31 29.94 -29.74
CA TYR A 312 -12.65 29.70 -29.23
C TYR A 312 -13.29 30.97 -28.65
N TYR A 313 -12.51 31.83 -27.98
CA TYR A 313 -13.06 32.98 -27.25
C TYR A 313 -12.67 34.36 -27.82
N TYR A 314 -11.58 34.48 -28.58
CA TYR A 314 -11.11 35.79 -29.04
C TYR A 314 -11.45 36.01 -30.53
N HIS A 315 -12.05 37.15 -30.82
CA HIS A 315 -12.47 37.52 -32.17
C HIS A 315 -11.51 38.52 -32.83
N ALA A 316 -11.31 38.38 -34.14
CA ALA A 316 -10.53 39.32 -34.93
C ALA A 316 -11.33 40.62 -35.15
N GLU A 317 -10.67 41.77 -35.06
CA GLU A 317 -11.29 43.05 -35.39
C GLU A 317 -11.10 43.30 -36.90
N GLY A 318 -12.15 42.99 -37.68
CA GLY A 318 -12.15 43.12 -39.15
C GLY A 318 -12.42 41.80 -39.90
N THR A 319 -12.71 41.90 -41.20
CA THR A 319 -13.07 40.77 -42.08
C THR A 319 -11.90 39.85 -42.46
N SER A 320 -10.67 40.16 -42.04
CA SER A 320 -9.50 39.34 -42.35
C SER A 320 -9.22 38.29 -41.25
N PRO A 321 -9.30 36.97 -41.54
CA PRO A 321 -9.11 35.90 -40.55
C PRO A 321 -7.65 35.72 -40.07
N ILE A 322 -6.71 36.51 -40.61
CA ILE A 322 -5.25 36.37 -40.39
C ILE A 322 -4.71 37.42 -39.40
N SER A 323 -5.59 38.16 -38.71
CA SER A 323 -5.12 39.18 -37.75
C SER A 323 -4.27 38.55 -36.65
N LYS A 324 -3.07 39.09 -36.44
CA LYS A 324 -2.15 38.73 -35.34
C LYS A 324 -2.65 39.22 -33.97
N MET A 325 -3.78 39.92 -33.93
CA MET A 325 -4.37 40.50 -32.75
C MET A 325 -5.86 40.14 -32.71
N ARG A 326 -6.32 39.66 -31.56
CA ARG A 326 -7.71 39.29 -31.31
C ARG A 326 -8.17 39.81 -29.96
N TYR A 327 -9.47 40.05 -29.82
CA TYR A 327 -10.07 40.69 -28.65
C TYR A 327 -11.08 39.74 -28.02
N TYR A 328 -11.09 39.72 -26.69
CA TYR A 328 -12.16 39.11 -25.92
C TYR A 328 -13.11 40.23 -25.49
N SER A 329 -14.36 40.12 -25.93
CA SER A 329 -15.44 41.02 -25.57
C SER A 329 -16.45 40.31 -24.68
N TYR A 330 -16.85 40.94 -23.58
CA TYR A 330 -17.91 40.45 -22.70
C TYR A 330 -18.86 41.62 -22.44
N ASP A 331 -20.16 41.40 -22.61
CA ASP A 331 -21.20 42.44 -22.54
C ASP A 331 -20.93 43.69 -23.43
N GLY A 332 -20.28 43.49 -24.58
CA GLY A 332 -19.97 44.57 -25.54
C GLY A 332 -18.72 45.39 -25.21
N GLU A 333 -18.08 45.16 -24.07
CA GLU A 333 -16.82 45.80 -23.69
C GLU A 333 -15.61 44.90 -23.99
N LYS A 334 -14.51 45.50 -24.47
CA LYS A 334 -13.24 44.79 -24.71
C LYS A 334 -12.47 44.65 -23.40
N ILE A 335 -12.33 43.43 -22.91
CA ILE A 335 -11.72 43.16 -21.59
C ILE A 335 -10.25 42.72 -21.73
N SER A 336 -9.93 41.95 -22.76
CA SER A 336 -8.54 41.52 -23.01
C SER A 336 -8.22 41.39 -24.50
N THR A 337 -6.92 41.39 -24.79
CA THR A 337 -6.35 41.14 -26.12
C THR A 337 -5.40 39.97 -26.10
N ALA A 338 -5.38 39.23 -27.21
CA ALA A 338 -4.39 38.23 -27.50
C ALA A 338 -3.58 38.67 -28.72
N ILE A 339 -2.25 38.74 -28.60
CA ILE A 339 -1.33 39.13 -29.67
C ILE A 339 -0.41 37.95 -29.99
N PHE A 340 -0.24 37.64 -31.27
CA PHE A 340 0.64 36.59 -31.75
C PHE A 340 2.04 37.13 -32.04
N ASN A 341 3.02 36.77 -31.20
CA ASN A 341 4.42 37.23 -31.27
C ASN A 341 5.31 36.30 -32.13
N GLY A 342 4.75 35.71 -33.20
CA GLY A 342 5.48 34.82 -34.12
C GLY A 342 5.72 33.38 -33.63
N SER A 343 5.79 33.15 -32.32
CA SER A 343 6.00 31.80 -31.72
C SER A 343 4.89 31.38 -30.75
N ARG A 344 4.21 32.33 -30.11
CA ARG A 344 3.16 32.09 -29.11
C ARG A 344 2.14 33.24 -29.08
N TRP A 345 0.94 32.92 -28.62
CA TRP A 345 -0.08 33.92 -28.24
C TRP A 345 0.23 34.46 -26.84
N GLU A 346 0.25 35.78 -26.70
CA GLU A 346 0.42 36.51 -25.45
C GLU A 346 -0.86 37.29 -25.16
N PHE A 347 -1.30 37.31 -23.89
CA PHE A 347 -2.56 37.91 -23.49
C PHE A 347 -2.29 39.17 -22.66
N PHE A 348 -3.08 40.21 -22.88
CA PHE A 348 -3.01 41.49 -22.18
C PHE A 348 -4.42 41.91 -21.77
N THR A 349 -4.61 42.27 -20.51
CA THR A 349 -5.88 42.82 -20.02
C THR A 349 -5.87 44.34 -20.19
N PHE A 350 -7.00 44.92 -20.62
CA PHE A 350 -7.12 46.38 -20.74
C PHE A 350 -7.31 47.09 -19.40
N ASN A 351 -7.72 46.34 -18.37
CA ASN A 351 -7.79 46.84 -17.01
C ASN A 351 -6.41 46.81 -16.37
N ASN A 352 -5.80 48.00 -16.24
CA ASN A 352 -5.01 48.30 -15.06
C ASN A 352 -5.95 48.16 -13.85
N LYS A 353 -5.56 47.36 -12.86
CA LYS A 353 -5.99 47.62 -11.49
C LYS A 353 -5.30 48.88 -10.99
#